data_AF-A0A0G0N9J3-F1
#
_entry.id   AF-A0A0G0N9J3-F1
#
_cell.length_a   1.000
_cell.length_b   1.000
_cell.length_c   1.000
_cell.angle_alpha   90.00
_cell.angle_beta   90.00
_cell.angle_gamma   90.00
#
_symmetry.space_group_name_H-M   'P 1'
#
loop_
_entity.id
_entity.type
_entity.pdbx_description
1 polymer ?
#
loop_
_entity_poly.entity_id
_entity_poly.type
_entity_poly.pdbx_seq_one_letter_code
_entity_poly.pdbx_strand_id
1 'polypeptide(L)'
;QIDRAHRDWSEEQIQQITDIVRSYRGEKDAKKYKDVKGLCKVATIDEIRAAGYSLNPGRYVGTADNGTLSDEDFETTVRGLDTEFQKLTEEAHDLEKKIAVNFRKLNI
;
A
#
# COMPACT_ATOMS: atom_id res chain seq x y z
N GLN A 1 -8.33 8.31 -25.54
CA GLN A 1 -8.10 7.23 -24.56
C GLN A 1 -6.76 7.51 -23.90
N ILE A 2 -6.77 7.95 -22.64
CA ILE A 2 -5.55 8.21 -21.88
C ILE A 2 -5.14 6.87 -21.26
N ASP A 3 -3.98 6.35 -21.65
CA ASP A 3 -3.45 5.08 -21.16
C ASP A 3 -3.04 5.21 -19.68
N ARG A 4 -3.16 4.11 -18.93
CA ARG A 4 -2.89 3.96 -17.49
C ARG A 4 -1.49 4.44 -17.07
N ALA A 5 -0.57 4.57 -18.02
CA ALA A 5 0.80 5.06 -17.85
C ALA A 5 0.96 6.59 -17.97
N HIS A 6 0.00 7.32 -18.54
CA HIS A 6 0.04 8.77 -18.70
C HIS A 6 -1.00 9.41 -17.78
N ARG A 7 -0.62 9.67 -16.52
CA ARG A 7 -1.42 10.52 -15.64
C ARG A 7 -1.05 11.97 -15.92
N ASP A 8 -1.90 12.66 -16.67
CA ASP A 8 -1.86 14.11 -16.71
C ASP A 8 -2.28 14.64 -15.35
N TRP A 9 -1.49 15.58 -14.82
CA TRP A 9 -1.80 16.24 -13.57
C TRP A 9 -2.82 17.33 -13.84
N SER A 10 -3.89 17.37 -13.05
CA SER A 10 -4.83 18.49 -13.13
C SER A 10 -4.17 19.78 -12.65
N GLU A 11 -4.69 20.93 -13.07
CA GLU A 11 -4.19 22.23 -12.63
C GLU A 11 -4.23 22.35 -11.10
N GLU A 12 -5.27 21.79 -10.47
CA GLU A 12 -5.42 21.76 -9.01
C GLU A 12 -4.31 20.94 -8.34
N GLN A 13 -3.93 19.80 -8.92
CA GLN A 13 -2.86 18.96 -8.37
C GLN A 13 -1.48 19.65 -8.50
N ILE A 14 -1.24 20.30 -9.64
CA ILE A 14 -0.03 21.10 -9.86
C ILE A 14 0.02 22.26 -8.87
N GLN A 15 -1.10 22.95 -8.66
CA GLN A 15 -1.20 24.05 -7.70
C GLN A 15 -0.95 23.55 -6.27
N GLN A 16 -1.50 22.40 -5.89
CA GLN A 16 -1.29 21.82 -4.56
C GLN A 16 0.19 21.53 -4.29
N ILE A 17 0.92 20.94 -5.24
CA ILE A 17 2.37 20.72 -5.10
C ILE A 17 3.12 22.05 -5.01
N THR A 18 2.76 22.99 -5.87
CA THR A 18 3.37 24.32 -5.90
C THR A 18 3.23 24.99 -4.53
N ASP A 19 2.04 24.97 -3.94
CA ASP A 19 1.78 25.53 -2.62
C ASP A 19 2.62 24.87 -1.53
N ILE A 20 2.76 23.53 -1.55
CA ILE A 20 3.62 22.80 -0.59
C ILE A 20 5.07 23.27 -0.70
N VAL A 21 5.60 23.42 -1.91
CA VAL A 21 6.99 23.85 -2.14
C VAL A 21 7.20 25.30 -1.69
N ARG A 22 6.27 26.20 -2.03
CA ARG A 22 6.31 27.61 -1.61
C ARG A 22 6.25 27.74 -0.09
N SER A 23 5.38 26.96 0.55
CA SER A 23 5.27 26.85 2.01
C SER A 23 6.58 26.38 2.64
N TYR A 24 7.20 25.33 2.10
CA TYR A 24 8.49 24.81 2.59
C TYR A 24 9.61 25.86 2.49
N ARG A 25 9.63 26.65 1.41
CA ARG A 25 10.61 27.72 1.19
C ARG A 25 10.36 28.98 2.02
N GLY A 26 9.19 29.10 2.65
CA GLY A 26 8.84 30.28 3.45
C GLY A 26 8.62 31.55 2.62
N GLU A 27 8.04 31.42 1.42
CA GLU A 27 7.72 32.57 0.58
C GLU A 27 6.68 33.49 1.26
N LYS A 28 6.76 34.81 1.00
CA LYS A 28 6.00 35.85 1.74
C LYS A 28 4.48 35.64 1.76
N ASP A 29 3.92 35.05 0.71
CA ASP A 29 2.47 34.82 0.57
C ASP A 29 2.08 33.35 0.74
N ALA A 30 3.03 32.49 1.12
CA ALA A 30 2.78 31.07 1.32
C ALA A 30 2.34 30.77 2.75
N LYS A 31 1.50 29.74 2.91
CA LYS A 31 1.13 29.24 4.23
C LYS A 31 2.36 28.66 4.94
N LYS A 32 2.32 28.60 6.27
CA LYS A 32 3.37 27.90 7.05
C LYS A 32 3.40 26.42 6.67
N TYR A 33 4.59 25.91 6.35
CA TYR A 33 4.79 24.50 6.07
C TYR A 33 4.40 23.60 7.24
N LYS A 34 3.85 22.43 6.91
CA LYS A 34 3.54 21.36 7.85
C LYS A 34 3.71 20.02 7.15
N ASP A 35 4.28 19.05 7.86
CA ASP A 35 4.32 17.67 7.39
C ASP A 35 2.89 17.10 7.29
N VAL A 36 2.65 16.35 6.22
CA VAL A 36 1.36 15.69 5.95
C VAL A 36 1.63 14.23 5.60
N LYS A 37 1.07 13.31 6.40
CA LYS A 37 1.20 11.86 6.21
C LYS A 37 0.82 11.46 4.77
N GLY A 38 1.65 10.65 4.15
CA GLY A 38 1.45 10.17 2.77
C GLY A 38 1.63 11.21 1.68
N LEU A 39 2.00 12.45 2.01
CA LEU A 39 2.12 13.55 1.05
C LEU A 39 3.47 14.26 1.10
N CYS A 40 3.88 14.79 2.24
CA CYS A 40 5.16 15.50 2.37
C CYS A 40 5.71 15.48 3.80
N LYS A 41 7.04 15.45 3.91
CA LYS A 41 7.76 15.57 5.18
C LYS A 41 9.13 16.21 4.96
N VAL A 42 9.59 17.02 5.91
CA VAL A 42 11.00 17.42 6.02
C VAL A 42 11.75 16.40 6.87
N ALA A 43 12.57 15.57 6.22
CA ALA A 43 13.42 14.60 6.89
C ALA A 43 14.78 15.21 7.24
N THR A 44 15.26 14.95 8.46
CA THR A 44 16.59 15.30 8.93
C THR A 44 17.65 14.38 8.33
N ILE A 45 18.92 14.83 8.31
CA ILE A 45 20.04 14.01 7.84
C ILE A 45 20.20 12.73 8.69
N ASP A 46 19.90 12.80 9.99
CA ASP A 46 19.98 11.65 10.89
C ASP A 46 18.90 10.60 10.57
N GLU A 47 17.67 11.03 10.25
CA GLU A 47 16.61 10.14 9.75
C GLU A 47 17.03 9.46 8.44
N ILE A 48 17.66 10.21 7.52
CA ILE A 48 18.15 9.66 6.25
C ILE A 48 19.27 8.65 6.49
N ARG A 49 20.20 8.93 7.42
CA ARG A 49 21.27 8.01 7.79
C ARG A 49 20.71 6.73 8.41
N ALA A 50 19.75 6.84 9.31
CA ALA A 50 19.08 5.71 9.94
C ALA A 50 18.33 4.84 8.92
N ALA A 51 17.79 5.44 7.85
CA ALA A 51 17.16 4.75 6.73
C ALA A 51 18.17 4.22 5.69
N GLY A 52 19.47 4.18 6.00
CA GLY A 52 20.51 3.66 5.10
C GLY A 52 20.71 4.52 3.86
N TYR A 53 20.53 5.85 3.99
CA TYR A 53 20.63 6.82 2.89
C TYR A 53 19.61 6.63 1.75
N SER A 54 18.55 5.86 1.98
CA SER A 54 17.48 5.69 0.99
C SER A 54 16.74 7.01 0.78
N LEU A 55 16.65 7.50 -0.45
CA LEU A 55 15.88 8.71 -0.76
C LEU A 55 14.44 8.42 -1.21
N ASN A 56 13.96 7.18 -1.03
CA ASN A 56 12.58 6.85 -1.34
C ASN A 56 11.63 7.58 -0.37
N PRO A 57 10.76 8.49 -0.83
CA PRO A 57 9.91 9.31 0.03
C PRO A 57 9.04 8.48 0.98
N GLY A 58 8.57 7.30 0.54
CA GLY A 58 7.73 6.40 1.34
C GLY A 58 8.35 5.97 2.66
N ARG A 59 9.68 6.04 2.81
CA ARG A 59 10.39 5.79 4.07
C ARG A 59 10.14 6.86 5.13
N TYR A 60 9.72 8.05 4.73
CA TYR A 60 9.65 9.23 5.60
C TYR A 60 8.22 9.76 5.75
N VAL A 61 7.43 9.77 4.68
CA VAL A 61 6.11 10.40 4.67
C VAL A 61 5.02 9.56 5.34
N GLY A 62 5.26 8.27 5.57
CA GLY A 62 4.24 7.34 6.08
C GLY A 62 3.08 7.15 5.09
N THR A 63 1.99 6.54 5.55
CA THR A 63 0.76 6.38 4.77
C THR A 63 -0.26 7.43 5.19
N ALA A 64 -0.99 8.00 4.22
CA ALA A 64 -2.17 8.81 4.55
C ALA A 64 -3.15 7.92 5.35
N ASP A 65 -3.86 8.50 6.31
CA ASP A 65 -4.92 7.79 7.04
C ASP A 65 -6.14 7.67 6.09
N ASN A 66 -6.01 6.84 5.04
CA ASN A 66 -6.97 6.69 3.95
C ASN A 66 -7.92 5.50 4.16
N GLY A 67 -8.24 5.19 5.42
CA GLY A 67 -9.11 4.06 5.76
C GLY A 67 -8.38 2.72 5.68
N THR A 68 -7.10 2.66 6.04
CA THR A 68 -6.47 1.39 6.40
C THR A 68 -7.31 0.70 7.46
N LEU A 69 -7.53 -0.60 7.30
CA LEU A 69 -8.17 -1.45 8.30
C LEU A 69 -7.53 -1.13 9.66
N SER A 70 -8.36 -0.97 10.70
CA SER A 70 -7.80 -0.93 12.05
C SER A 70 -7.01 -2.23 12.29
N ASP A 71 -6.07 -2.22 13.23
CA ASP A 71 -5.31 -3.42 13.57
C ASP A 71 -6.26 -4.60 13.91
N GLU A 72 -7.41 -4.28 14.53
CA GLU A 72 -8.48 -5.22 14.86
C GLU A 72 -9.24 -5.75 13.62
N ASP A 73 -9.55 -4.88 12.66
CA ASP A 73 -10.16 -5.29 11.39
C ASP A 73 -9.21 -6.12 10.53
N PHE A 74 -7.91 -5.81 10.57
CA PHE A 74 -6.87 -6.58 9.89
C PHE A 74 -6.77 -7.98 10.48
N GLU A 75 -6.66 -8.10 11.81
CA GLU A 75 -6.59 -9.41 12.48
C GLU A 75 -7.83 -10.25 12.18
N THR A 76 -9.02 -9.65 12.26
CA THR A 76 -10.28 -10.31 11.96
C THR A 76 -10.32 -10.82 10.51
N THR A 77 -9.90 -9.98 9.56
CA THR A 77 -9.83 -10.35 8.13
C THR A 77 -8.85 -11.50 7.91
N VAL A 78 -7.64 -11.44 8.49
CA VAL A 78 -6.62 -12.47 8.34
C VAL A 78 -7.10 -13.81 8.91
N ARG A 79 -7.75 -13.82 10.07
CA ARG A 79 -8.32 -15.05 10.66
C ARG A 79 -9.43 -15.64 9.79
N GLY A 80 -10.27 -14.80 9.21
CA GLY A 80 -11.30 -15.22 8.25
C GLY A 80 -10.69 -15.90 7.02
N LEU A 81 -9.66 -15.27 6.44
CA LEU A 81 -8.95 -15.82 5.28
C LEU A 81 -8.22 -17.13 5.60
N ASP A 82 -7.60 -17.26 6.77
CA ASP A 82 -6.95 -18.51 7.20
C ASP A 82 -7.97 -19.66 7.34
N THR A 83 -9.14 -19.37 7.92
CA THR A 83 -10.22 -20.35 8.03
C THR A 83 -10.72 -20.80 6.65
N GLU A 84 -10.91 -19.86 5.72
CA GLU A 84 -11.31 -20.17 4.35
C GLU A 84 -10.23 -20.98 3.62
N PHE A 85 -8.96 -20.61 3.78
CA PHE A 85 -7.83 -21.33 3.21
C PHE A 85 -7.75 -22.78 3.70
N GLN A 86 -7.93 -23.02 5.00
CA GLN A 86 -7.94 -24.37 5.58
C GLN A 86 -9.08 -25.21 4.99
N LYS A 87 -10.29 -24.65 4.91
CA LYS A 87 -11.44 -25.32 4.31
C LYS A 87 -11.19 -25.70 2.85
N LEU A 88 -10.69 -24.77 2.04
CA LEU A 88 -10.36 -25.04 0.63
C LEU A 88 -9.27 -26.10 0.48
N THR A 89 -8.33 -26.15 1.42
CA THR A 89 -7.25 -27.16 1.44
C THR A 89 -7.81 -28.55 1.73
N GLU A 90 -8.73 -28.68 2.69
CA GLU A 90 -9.41 -29.96 2.96
C GLU A 90 -10.22 -30.44 1.75
N GLU A 91 -10.99 -29.54 1.13
CA GLU A 91 -11.76 -29.84 -0.09
C GLU A 91 -10.84 -30.29 -1.23
N ALA A 92 -9.68 -29.64 -1.41
CA ALA A 92 -8.69 -30.00 -2.40
C ALA A 92 -8.13 -31.42 -2.16
N HIS A 93 -7.78 -31.77 -0.92
CA HIS A 93 -7.31 -33.11 -0.58
C HIS A 93 -8.37 -34.19 -0.81
N ASP A 94 -9.63 -33.89 -0.55
CA ASP A 94 -10.71 -34.84 -0.81
C ASP A 94 -10.96 -35.05 -2.30
N LEU A 95 -10.84 -33.99 -3.11
CA LEU A 95 -10.86 -34.09 -4.57
C LEU A 95 -9.65 -34.89 -5.08
N GLU A 96 -8.45 -34.63 -4.57
CA GLU A 96 -7.23 -35.37 -4.90
C GLU A 96 -7.40 -36.88 -4.64
N LYS A 97 -7.91 -37.26 -3.47
CA LYS A 97 -8.21 -38.67 -3.13
C LYS A 97 -9.22 -39.29 -4.11
N LYS A 98 -10.29 -38.57 -4.43
CA LYS A 98 -11.31 -39.05 -5.39
C LYS A 98 -10.73 -39.27 -6.78
N ILE A 99 -9.89 -38.34 -7.23
CA ILE A 99 -9.17 -38.45 -8.51
C ILE A 99 -8.27 -39.69 -8.47
N ALA A 100 -7.45 -39.85 -7.44
CA ALA A 100 -6.56 -41.02 -7.31
C ALA A 100 -7.32 -42.36 -7.34
N VAL A 101 -8.46 -42.44 -6.64
CA VAL A 101 -9.33 -43.63 -6.68
C VAL A 101 -9.90 -43.87 -8.08
N ASN A 102 -10.35 -42.83 -8.76
CA ASN A 102 -10.92 -42.96 -10.11
C ASN A 102 -9.86 -43.40 -11.13
N PHE A 103 -8.64 -42.87 -11.07
CA PHE A 103 -7.54 -43.30 -11.93
C PHE A 103 -7.21 -44.79 -11.72
N ARG A 104 -7.14 -45.27 -10.47
CA ARG A 104 -6.94 -46.71 -10.18
C ARG A 104 -8.04 -47.59 -10.79
N LYS A 105 -9.30 -47.13 -10.79
CA LYS A 105 -10.43 -47.87 -11.40
C LYS A 105 -10.36 -47.92 -12.92
N LEU A 106 -9.65 -46.99 -13.56
CA LEU A 106 -9.47 -46.96 -15.01
C LEU A 106 -8.33 -47.89 -15.49
N ASN A 107 -7.68 -48.64 -14.59
CA ASN A 107 -6.55 -49.53 -14.91
C ASN A 107 -5.44 -48.85 -15.73
N ILE A 108 -5.12 -47.60 -15.38
CA ILE A 108 -3.96 -46.85 -15.91
C ILE A 108 -3.00 -46.58 -14.75
#